data_AF-A0A9L0IRF9-F1
#
_entry.id   AF-A0A9L0IRF9-F1
#
_cell.length_a   1.000
_cell.length_b   1.000
_cell.length_c   1.000
_cell.angle_alpha   90.00
_cell.angle_beta   90.00
_cell.angle_gamma   90.00
#
_symmetry.space_group_name_H-M   'P 1'
#
loop_
_entity.id
_entity.type
_entity.pdbx_description
1 polymer ?
#
loop_
_entity_poly.entity_id
_entity_poly.type
_entity_poly.pdbx_seq_one_letter_code
_entity_poly.pdbx_strand_id
1 'polypeptide(L)'
;MNTAPRGLQSGDRATWFGLYYNISGAGFFLHPVGLELLVDHKALDPAHWTIRKVFFQGRYYESLAQLEDQFEAGLVNVVLVPDNGTGGSWSLKSQVPPGPAPPLQVHPEGPRFSVQGNRVVSSLWTFSFGLGAFSGPRIFDIRFQGERIAYELSLQEALAVYGGNSPSSLRSRYIDGGFGLGHFSSPLTHGVDCPYLATYMDWHFLLESQDPKTIHDAFCVFEQNQGLPLRRHHSDIHSHYFGGLAETVLVVRSVSTMLNYDYVWDMVFHPNGAIEVKFHATGYISSAFLFGAARRYGNQVGEHTLGTIHTHSAHFKVDLDAGGLENWVWAEDMAFDLTSVPWSPEHQIQRLRVTQKLLETEEQAAFPLGGTHPRYLYLASNHSNKWGHPRGYRIQMLSFAGEPLPRNSSMERAFSWGRYQLAVTQRKEGEPSSTSIYNLNDPWTPTVDFTDFINNETVAGTWWPG
;
A
#
# COMPACT_ATOMS: atom_id res chain seq x y z
N MET A 1 -6.23 21.23 -4.77
CA MET A 1 -5.40 20.01 -4.66
C MET A 1 -4.22 20.10 -5.61
N ASN A 2 -3.01 19.78 -5.17
CA ASN A 2 -1.79 19.81 -5.98
C ASN A 2 -1.56 18.46 -6.68
N THR A 3 -1.07 18.47 -7.91
CA THR A 3 -0.65 17.26 -8.61
C THR A 3 0.83 16.96 -8.42
N ALA A 4 1.19 15.69 -8.58
CA ALA A 4 2.56 15.24 -8.79
C ALA A 4 2.59 14.18 -9.92
N PRO A 5 3.72 14.01 -10.64
CA PRO A 5 4.96 14.77 -10.56
C PRO A 5 4.82 16.22 -11.06
N ARG A 6 5.82 17.06 -10.78
CA ARG A 6 5.76 18.53 -10.98
C ARG A 6 6.46 18.97 -12.27
N GLY A 7 6.04 18.48 -13.42
CA GLY A 7 6.69 18.80 -14.69
C GLY A 7 6.40 17.78 -15.78
N LEU A 8 7.19 17.84 -16.85
CA LEU A 8 7.20 16.83 -17.91
C LEU A 8 8.59 16.22 -18.16
N GLN A 9 9.62 16.78 -17.54
CA GLN A 9 11.02 16.35 -17.65
C GLN A 9 11.79 16.65 -16.36
N SER A 10 12.96 16.03 -16.21
CA SER A 10 13.85 16.27 -15.07
C SER A 10 14.21 17.75 -14.90
N GLY A 11 14.26 18.18 -13.64
CA GLY A 11 14.52 19.58 -13.26
C GLY A 11 13.34 20.54 -13.44
N ASP A 12 12.19 20.10 -13.95
CA ASP A 12 10.96 20.89 -13.87
C ASP A 12 10.43 20.97 -12.44
N ARG A 13 9.74 22.07 -12.14
CA ARG A 13 9.00 22.26 -10.88
C ARG A 13 7.75 23.10 -11.13
N ALA A 14 6.86 22.55 -11.96
CA ALA A 14 5.59 23.15 -12.34
C ALA A 14 4.40 22.22 -12.02
N THR A 15 3.50 22.68 -11.16
CA THR A 15 2.40 21.88 -10.60
C THR A 15 1.06 22.35 -11.13
N TRP A 16 0.18 21.41 -11.52
CA TRP A 16 -1.23 21.77 -11.66
C TRP A 16 -1.87 21.83 -10.27
N PHE A 17 -2.58 22.91 -10.01
CA PHE A 17 -3.41 23.08 -8.83
C PHE A 17 -4.87 23.11 -9.28
N GLY A 18 -5.63 22.09 -8.90
CA GLY A 18 -7.09 22.11 -9.04
C GLY A 18 -7.72 22.94 -7.93
N LEU A 19 -8.71 23.76 -8.27
CA LEU A 19 -9.47 24.59 -7.34
C LEU A 19 -10.81 23.93 -6.99
N TYR A 20 -11.17 24.04 -5.72
CA TYR A 20 -12.31 23.38 -5.10
C TYR A 20 -12.99 24.35 -4.15
N TYR A 21 -14.28 24.17 -3.88
CA TYR A 21 -14.94 24.89 -2.79
C TYR A 21 -14.37 24.45 -1.44
N ASN A 22 -14.10 25.42 -0.56
CA ASN A 22 -13.68 25.14 0.81
C ASN A 22 -14.90 24.72 1.64
N ILE A 23 -15.15 23.42 1.73
CA ILE A 23 -16.27 22.87 2.49
C ILE A 23 -15.89 22.73 3.96
N SER A 24 -16.74 23.26 4.85
CA SER A 24 -16.52 23.18 6.30
C SER A 24 -17.06 21.87 6.87
N GLY A 25 -16.19 21.07 7.50
CA GLY A 25 -16.59 19.84 8.20
C GLY A 25 -16.81 18.61 7.30
N ALA A 26 -16.42 18.68 6.03
CA ALA A 26 -16.43 17.56 5.09
C ALA A 26 -15.32 17.73 4.02
N GLY A 27 -15.09 16.70 3.21
CA GLY A 27 -14.02 16.67 2.22
C GLY A 27 -14.29 17.57 1.02
N PHE A 28 -13.46 18.61 0.85
CA PHE A 28 -13.50 19.49 -0.32
C PHE A 28 -13.20 18.76 -1.65
N PHE A 29 -12.62 17.55 -1.58
CA PHE A 29 -12.17 16.77 -2.74
C PHE A 29 -13.27 16.46 -3.75
N LEU A 30 -14.54 16.51 -3.34
CA LEU A 30 -15.71 16.23 -4.19
C LEU A 30 -16.32 17.46 -4.85
N HIS A 31 -15.77 18.66 -4.61
CA HIS A 31 -16.34 19.94 -5.04
C HIS A 31 -15.41 20.72 -5.99
N PRO A 32 -14.95 20.12 -7.10
CA PRO A 32 -14.12 20.83 -8.08
C PRO A 32 -14.95 21.88 -8.81
N VAL A 33 -14.40 23.10 -8.94
CA VAL A 33 -15.07 24.20 -9.68
C VAL A 33 -14.76 24.21 -11.19
N GLY A 34 -13.85 23.32 -11.61
CA GLY A 34 -13.41 23.18 -12.99
C GLY A 34 -12.27 24.11 -13.38
N LEU A 35 -11.70 24.90 -12.46
CA LEU A 35 -10.51 25.70 -12.67
C LEU A 35 -9.25 24.96 -12.20
N GLU A 36 -8.25 24.89 -13.06
CA GLU A 36 -6.93 24.35 -12.75
C GLU A 36 -5.83 25.29 -13.26
N LEU A 37 -4.77 25.49 -12.48
CA LEU A 37 -3.69 26.41 -12.77
C LEU A 37 -2.33 25.69 -12.80
N LEU A 38 -1.58 25.83 -13.88
CA LEU A 38 -0.22 25.32 -13.97
C LEU A 38 0.75 26.37 -13.43
N VAL A 39 1.15 26.22 -12.18
CA VAL A 39 2.06 27.15 -11.50
C VAL A 39 3.49 26.62 -11.62
N ASP A 40 4.38 27.42 -12.20
CA ASP A 40 5.82 27.22 -12.16
C ASP A 40 6.40 27.86 -10.91
N HIS A 41 6.83 27.00 -9.98
CA HIS A 41 7.42 27.37 -8.70
C HIS A 41 8.88 26.87 -8.60
N LYS A 42 9.57 26.81 -9.75
CA LYS A 42 10.98 26.41 -9.82
C LYS A 42 11.93 27.44 -9.23
N ALA A 43 11.65 28.73 -9.45
CA ALA A 43 12.52 29.80 -8.97
C ALA A 43 12.59 29.79 -7.43
N LEU A 44 13.79 30.03 -6.89
CA LEU A 44 13.98 30.09 -5.45
C LEU A 44 13.27 31.30 -4.82
N ASP A 45 13.17 32.39 -5.58
CA ASP A 45 12.41 33.57 -5.20
C ASP A 45 10.96 33.44 -5.70
N PRO A 46 9.96 33.36 -4.80
CA PRO A 46 8.55 33.25 -5.17
C PRO A 46 8.02 34.42 -6.01
N ALA A 47 8.68 35.58 -6.00
CA ALA A 47 8.30 36.71 -6.85
C ALA A 47 8.45 36.40 -8.35
N HIS A 48 9.26 35.40 -8.71
CA HIS A 48 9.46 34.94 -10.08
C HIS A 48 8.57 33.74 -10.45
N TRP A 49 7.67 33.30 -9.57
CA TRP A 49 6.73 32.24 -9.90
C TRP A 49 5.69 32.73 -10.91
N THR A 50 5.29 31.86 -11.83
CA THR A 50 4.36 32.23 -12.92
C THR A 50 3.26 31.19 -13.09
N ILE A 51 2.10 31.63 -13.57
CA ILE A 51 1.07 30.73 -14.07
C ILE A 51 1.35 30.51 -15.56
N ARG A 52 1.79 29.31 -15.93
CA ARG A 52 2.14 28.95 -17.31
C ARG A 52 0.92 28.59 -18.17
N LYS A 53 -0.17 28.14 -17.54
CA LYS A 53 -1.39 27.73 -18.23
C LYS A 53 -2.59 27.76 -17.30
N VAL A 54 -3.75 28.03 -17.87
CA VAL A 54 -5.05 27.98 -17.20
C VAL A 54 -5.93 26.98 -17.92
N PHE A 55 -6.67 26.18 -17.15
CA PHE A 55 -7.70 25.29 -17.66
C PHE A 55 -9.01 25.58 -16.92
N PHE A 56 -10.08 25.88 -17.65
CA PHE A 56 -11.39 26.15 -17.06
C PHE A 56 -12.48 25.35 -17.80
N GLN A 57 -13.15 24.47 -17.05
CA GLN A 57 -14.35 23.71 -17.45
C GLN A 57 -14.27 23.04 -18.84
N GLY A 58 -13.08 22.53 -19.22
CA GLY A 58 -12.86 21.85 -20.49
C GLY A 58 -12.09 22.65 -21.55
N ARG A 59 -11.73 23.91 -21.27
CA ARG A 59 -11.00 24.78 -22.21
C ARG A 59 -9.68 25.28 -21.61
N TYR A 60 -8.67 25.43 -22.45
CA TYR A 60 -7.39 26.02 -22.08
C TYR A 60 -7.35 27.50 -22.40
N TYR A 61 -6.64 28.25 -21.56
CA TYR A 61 -6.35 29.68 -21.70
C TYR A 61 -4.87 29.91 -21.38
N GLU A 62 -4.27 30.93 -21.98
CA GLU A 62 -2.87 31.31 -21.75
C GLU A 62 -2.67 31.96 -20.38
N SER A 63 -3.66 32.71 -19.90
CA SER A 63 -3.61 33.41 -18.60
C SER A 63 -5.00 33.59 -18.02
N LEU A 64 -5.05 33.96 -16.73
CA LEU A 64 -6.30 34.34 -16.07
C LEU A 64 -6.90 35.62 -16.68
N ALA A 65 -6.05 36.58 -17.10
CA ALA A 65 -6.51 37.78 -17.78
C ALA A 65 -7.24 37.46 -19.10
N GLN A 66 -6.70 36.51 -19.89
CA GLN A 66 -7.37 36.08 -21.11
C GLN A 66 -8.71 35.37 -20.84
N LEU A 67 -8.77 34.56 -19.78
CA LEU A 67 -10.03 33.93 -19.35
C LEU A 67 -11.07 35.00 -19.01
N GLU A 68 -10.68 36.01 -18.24
CA GLU A 68 -11.54 37.14 -17.85
C GLU A 68 -12.01 37.94 -19.07
N ASP A 69 -11.09 38.33 -19.97
CA ASP A 69 -11.43 39.07 -21.19
C ASP A 69 -12.47 38.32 -22.04
N GLN A 70 -12.33 36.99 -22.16
CA GLN A 70 -13.31 36.17 -22.89
C GLN A 70 -14.62 36.00 -22.12
N PHE A 71 -14.58 35.94 -20.80
CA PHE A 71 -15.78 35.86 -19.97
C PHE A 71 -16.62 37.14 -20.08
N GLU A 72 -15.98 38.31 -19.91
CA GLU A 72 -16.62 39.63 -20.05
C GLU A 72 -17.15 39.88 -21.47
N ALA A 73 -16.47 39.34 -22.48
CA ALA A 73 -16.96 39.37 -23.87
C ALA A 73 -18.11 38.39 -24.17
N GLY A 74 -18.56 37.59 -23.20
CA GLY A 74 -19.63 36.59 -23.37
C GLY A 74 -19.22 35.37 -24.21
N LEU A 75 -17.91 35.09 -24.34
CA LEU A 75 -17.35 34.01 -25.14
C LEU A 75 -17.07 32.72 -24.34
N VAL A 76 -17.34 32.73 -23.04
CA VAL A 76 -17.20 31.58 -22.14
C VAL A 76 -18.57 31.15 -21.65
N ASN A 77 -18.97 29.92 -22.00
CA ASN A 77 -20.16 29.30 -21.44
C ASN A 77 -19.82 28.72 -20.06
N VAL A 78 -20.24 29.39 -18.99
CA VAL A 78 -19.92 29.00 -17.61
C VAL A 78 -20.97 28.05 -17.07
N VAL A 79 -20.54 26.88 -16.61
CA VAL A 79 -21.35 25.99 -15.78
C VAL A 79 -21.28 26.49 -14.34
N LEU A 80 -22.43 26.83 -13.78
CA LEU A 80 -22.54 27.22 -12.37
C LEU A 80 -22.45 25.97 -11.49
N VAL A 81 -21.46 25.93 -10.60
CA VAL A 81 -21.28 24.84 -9.64
C VAL A 81 -21.84 25.31 -8.28
N PRO A 82 -22.81 24.60 -7.68
CA PRO A 82 -23.35 24.95 -6.37
C PRO A 82 -22.25 25.01 -5.30
N ASP A 83 -22.33 25.99 -4.41
CA ASP A 83 -21.42 26.20 -3.28
C ASP A 83 -21.89 25.52 -1.98
N ASN A 84 -23.12 25.01 -1.97
CA ASN A 84 -23.72 24.31 -0.85
C ASN A 84 -24.68 23.20 -1.32
N GLY A 85 -24.94 22.24 -0.44
CA GLY A 85 -25.89 21.17 -0.66
C GLY A 85 -26.04 20.26 0.56
N THR A 86 -26.76 19.15 0.38
CA THR A 86 -27.03 18.16 1.43
C THR A 86 -26.69 16.76 0.96
N GLY A 87 -26.47 15.83 1.89
CA GLY A 87 -26.17 14.43 1.60
C GLY A 87 -24.68 14.11 1.66
N GLY A 88 -24.31 12.89 1.25
CA GLY A 88 -23.00 12.31 1.51
C GLY A 88 -21.81 13.03 0.87
N SER A 89 -22.02 13.76 -0.24
CA SER A 89 -20.96 14.60 -0.81
C SER A 89 -20.67 15.83 0.05
N TRP A 90 -21.66 16.36 0.76
CA TRP A 90 -21.58 17.61 1.53
C TRP A 90 -21.37 17.41 3.04
N SER A 91 -21.58 16.20 3.56
CA SER A 91 -21.48 15.90 4.99
C SER A 91 -21.03 14.46 5.24
N LEU A 92 -20.05 14.28 6.13
CA LEU A 92 -19.70 12.96 6.70
C LEU A 92 -20.63 12.54 7.84
N LYS A 93 -21.40 13.47 8.38
CA LYS A 93 -22.26 13.19 9.52
C LYS A 93 -23.49 12.40 9.07
N SER A 94 -23.62 11.18 9.60
CA SER A 94 -24.83 10.38 9.46
C SER A 94 -26.06 11.18 9.92
N GLN A 95 -27.11 11.19 9.10
CA GLN A 95 -28.40 11.77 9.44
C GLN A 95 -29.28 10.79 10.23
N VAL A 96 -28.84 9.53 10.36
CA VAL A 96 -29.55 8.49 11.10
C VAL A 96 -29.11 8.56 12.57
N PRO A 97 -30.04 8.62 13.54
CA PRO A 97 -29.68 8.64 14.95
C PRO A 97 -29.00 7.32 15.37
N PRO A 98 -28.09 7.35 16.37
CA PRO A 98 -27.44 6.14 16.86
C PRO A 98 -28.44 5.09 17.36
N GLY A 99 -28.23 3.84 16.94
CA GLY A 99 -28.97 2.68 17.42
C GLY A 99 -28.36 2.04 18.67
N PRO A 100 -28.67 0.76 18.95
CA PRO A 100 -28.02 -0.01 20.00
C PRO A 100 -26.49 -0.04 19.85
N ALA A 101 -25.77 -0.20 20.97
CA ALA A 101 -24.33 -0.29 20.97
C ALA A 101 -23.82 -1.47 20.11
N PRO A 102 -22.73 -1.29 19.33
CA PRO A 102 -22.13 -2.37 18.57
C PRO A 102 -21.46 -3.40 19.50
N PRO A 103 -21.14 -4.61 19.01
CA PRO A 103 -20.37 -5.59 19.77
C PRO A 103 -19.05 -5.00 20.27
N LEU A 104 -18.72 -5.27 21.54
CA LEU A 104 -17.49 -4.83 22.18
C LEU A 104 -16.64 -6.06 22.54
N GLN A 105 -15.39 -6.06 22.09
CA GLN A 105 -14.42 -7.07 22.52
C GLN A 105 -13.83 -6.68 23.87
N VAL A 106 -13.73 -7.65 24.79
CA VAL A 106 -13.13 -7.49 26.12
C VAL A 106 -12.10 -8.58 26.39
N HIS A 107 -11.12 -8.28 27.26
CA HIS A 107 -10.16 -9.25 27.77
C HIS A 107 -10.58 -9.69 29.18
N PRO A 108 -11.20 -10.88 29.36
CA PRO A 108 -11.81 -11.25 30.64
C PRO A 108 -10.85 -11.30 31.83
N GLU A 109 -9.58 -11.64 31.58
CA GLU A 109 -8.53 -11.82 32.60
C GLU A 109 -7.33 -10.88 32.35
N GLY A 110 -7.55 -9.78 31.64
CA GLY A 110 -6.52 -8.81 31.26
C GLY A 110 -5.82 -9.12 29.92
N PRO A 111 -5.00 -8.18 29.42
CA PRO A 111 -4.31 -8.32 28.14
C PRO A 111 -3.26 -9.44 28.19
N ARG A 112 -3.07 -10.14 27.07
CA ARG A 112 -2.13 -11.27 26.94
C ARG A 112 -0.86 -10.90 26.15
N PHE A 113 -0.63 -9.61 25.98
CA PHE A 113 0.56 -9.02 25.40
C PHE A 113 0.92 -7.77 26.21
N SER A 114 2.15 -7.29 26.02
CA SER A 114 2.64 -6.05 26.60
C SER A 114 3.36 -5.23 25.53
N VAL A 115 3.30 -3.91 25.70
CA VAL A 115 4.03 -2.94 24.87
C VAL A 115 4.95 -2.15 25.79
N GLN A 116 6.24 -2.12 25.48
CA GLN A 116 7.22 -1.30 26.18
C GLN A 116 8.03 -0.50 25.17
N GLY A 117 7.81 0.81 25.13
CA GLY A 117 8.34 1.67 24.08
C GLY A 117 7.85 1.18 22.72
N ASN A 118 8.78 0.77 21.85
CA ASN A 118 8.48 0.26 20.53
C ASN A 118 8.51 -1.28 20.43
N ARG A 119 8.60 -2.00 21.57
CA ARG A 119 8.68 -3.46 21.60
C ARG A 119 7.36 -4.06 22.05
N VAL A 120 6.87 -5.05 21.32
CA VAL A 120 5.70 -5.85 21.66
C VAL A 120 6.14 -7.26 22.05
N VAL A 121 5.56 -7.79 23.12
CA VAL A 121 5.80 -9.16 23.59
C VAL A 121 4.48 -9.82 23.94
N SER A 122 4.22 -10.99 23.36
CA SER A 122 3.16 -11.92 23.76
C SER A 122 3.76 -13.28 24.10
N SER A 123 2.93 -14.28 24.42
CA SER A 123 3.40 -15.65 24.68
C SER A 123 4.04 -16.33 23.46
N LEU A 124 3.77 -15.83 22.25
CA LEU A 124 4.26 -16.41 21.00
C LEU A 124 5.15 -15.44 20.23
N TRP A 125 4.77 -14.16 20.18
CA TRP A 125 5.38 -13.19 19.29
C TRP A 125 6.22 -12.18 20.05
N THR A 126 7.35 -11.79 19.47
CA THR A 126 8.14 -10.64 19.93
C THR A 126 8.67 -9.90 18.71
N PHE A 127 8.53 -8.58 18.70
CA PHE A 127 9.03 -7.73 17.63
C PHE A 127 9.14 -6.27 18.09
N SER A 128 9.85 -5.46 17.32
CA SER A 128 9.86 -4.00 17.47
C SER A 128 9.14 -3.36 16.30
N PHE A 129 8.47 -2.22 16.49
CA PHE A 129 7.77 -1.50 15.42
C PHE A 129 8.18 -0.02 15.35
N GLY A 130 7.76 0.66 14.29
CA GLY A 130 7.90 2.10 14.17
C GLY A 130 7.39 2.63 12.84
N LEU A 131 7.54 3.95 12.65
CA LEU A 131 7.23 4.64 11.41
C LEU A 131 8.52 5.28 10.88
N GLY A 132 8.81 5.07 9.60
CA GLY A 132 9.68 5.94 8.83
C GLY A 132 8.90 7.19 8.46
N ALA A 133 9.49 8.37 8.63
CA ALA A 133 8.85 9.65 8.28
C ALA A 133 8.27 9.63 6.85
N PHE A 134 8.99 8.98 5.94
CA PHE A 134 8.60 8.92 4.54
C PHE A 134 8.06 7.58 4.09
N SER A 135 8.75 6.49 4.43
CA SER A 135 8.39 5.12 4.00
C SER A 135 7.19 4.55 4.75
N GLY A 136 6.84 5.09 5.93
CA GLY A 136 5.71 4.60 6.72
C GLY A 136 6.05 3.38 7.60
N PRO A 137 5.09 2.45 7.81
CA PRO A 137 5.18 1.44 8.87
C PRO A 137 6.27 0.39 8.65
N ARG A 138 6.89 -0.05 9.75
CA ARG A 138 7.96 -1.03 9.75
C ARG A 138 8.02 -1.82 11.05
N ILE A 139 8.36 -3.11 10.93
CA ILE A 139 8.53 -4.04 12.05
C ILE A 139 9.87 -4.76 11.89
N PHE A 140 10.57 -4.93 13.01
CA PHE A 140 11.92 -5.49 13.08
C PHE A 140 12.04 -6.62 14.11
N ASP A 141 13.03 -7.48 13.89
CA ASP A 141 13.40 -8.61 14.76
C ASP A 141 12.17 -9.45 15.14
N ILE A 142 11.44 -9.90 14.11
CA ILE A 142 10.19 -10.64 14.28
C ILE A 142 10.50 -12.06 14.70
N ARG A 143 10.09 -12.42 15.91
CA ARG A 143 10.32 -13.73 16.51
C ARG A 143 9.04 -14.45 16.85
N PHE A 144 8.99 -15.73 16.54
CA PHE A 144 7.96 -16.67 16.99
C PHE A 144 8.59 -17.70 17.93
N GLN A 145 8.08 -17.78 19.16
CA GLN A 145 8.59 -18.67 20.21
C GLN A 145 10.11 -18.54 20.43
N GLY A 146 10.63 -17.31 20.29
CA GLY A 146 12.04 -16.99 20.50
C GLY A 146 12.95 -17.12 19.27
N GLU A 147 12.49 -17.78 18.20
CA GLU A 147 13.23 -17.91 16.94
C GLU A 147 12.84 -16.77 15.98
N ARG A 148 13.84 -16.11 15.37
CA ARG A 148 13.60 -15.06 14.37
C ARG A 148 13.12 -15.66 13.05
N ILE A 149 12.12 -15.03 12.47
CA ILE A 149 11.55 -15.37 11.15
C ILE A 149 11.93 -14.32 10.11
N ALA A 150 11.93 -13.04 10.51
CA ALA A 150 12.24 -11.92 9.64
C ALA A 150 13.04 -10.87 10.40
N TYR A 151 14.06 -10.33 9.76
CA TYR A 151 14.81 -9.20 10.27
C TYR A 151 14.00 -7.91 10.16
N GLU A 152 13.39 -7.69 8.99
CA GLU A 152 12.61 -6.49 8.67
C GLU A 152 11.38 -6.84 7.82
N LEU A 153 10.26 -6.23 8.17
CA LEU A 153 9.07 -6.14 7.34
C LEU A 153 8.62 -4.68 7.29
N SER A 154 8.73 -4.03 6.14
CA SER A 154 8.48 -2.59 6.03
C SER A 154 7.73 -2.19 4.77
N LEU A 155 6.83 -1.22 4.92
CA LEU A 155 6.30 -0.47 3.78
C LEU A 155 7.46 0.30 3.15
N GLN A 156 7.50 0.23 1.82
CA GLN A 156 8.50 0.91 1.02
C GLN A 156 7.88 2.12 0.33
N GLU A 157 6.74 1.93 -0.34
CA GLU A 157 6.09 2.98 -1.11
C GLU A 157 4.59 2.70 -1.29
N ALA A 158 3.81 3.76 -1.49
CA ALA A 158 2.44 3.70 -2.00
C ALA A 158 2.32 4.56 -3.26
N LEU A 159 1.63 4.04 -4.27
CA LEU A 159 1.51 4.64 -5.59
C LEU A 159 0.04 4.72 -6.01
N ALA A 160 -0.36 5.90 -6.48
CA ALA A 160 -1.64 6.11 -7.15
C ALA A 160 -1.43 6.72 -8.55
N VAL A 161 -1.76 5.97 -9.60
CA VAL A 161 -1.66 6.43 -11.01
C VAL A 161 -3.05 6.75 -11.53
N TYR A 162 -3.30 8.02 -11.85
CA TYR A 162 -4.61 8.50 -12.28
C TYR A 162 -4.73 8.61 -13.81
N GLY A 163 -5.97 8.41 -14.28
CA GLY A 163 -6.44 8.78 -15.60
C GLY A 163 -7.57 9.82 -15.52
N GLY A 164 -7.65 10.69 -16.52
CA GLY A 164 -8.62 11.78 -16.52
C GLY A 164 -8.59 12.61 -17.79
N ASN A 165 -9.61 13.46 -17.96
CA ASN A 165 -9.67 14.43 -19.05
C ASN A 165 -9.27 15.85 -18.62
N SER A 166 -9.14 16.12 -17.32
CA SER A 166 -8.57 17.37 -16.84
C SER A 166 -7.04 17.28 -16.78
N PRO A 167 -6.29 18.36 -17.00
CA PRO A 167 -4.83 18.33 -16.96
C PRO A 167 -4.27 17.82 -15.62
N SER A 168 -4.95 18.09 -14.51
CA SER A 168 -4.54 17.61 -13.19
C SER A 168 -4.69 16.09 -13.09
N SER A 169 -5.90 15.58 -13.31
CA SER A 169 -6.19 14.14 -13.22
C SER A 169 -5.43 13.30 -14.26
N LEU A 170 -5.22 13.84 -15.47
CA LEU A 170 -4.44 13.21 -16.53
C LEU A 170 -2.97 13.01 -16.13
N ARG A 171 -2.39 13.92 -15.34
CA ARG A 171 -0.96 13.92 -14.99
C ARG A 171 -0.63 13.32 -13.63
N SER A 172 -1.61 13.12 -12.74
CA SER A 172 -1.33 12.67 -11.38
C SER A 172 -0.78 11.24 -11.33
N ARG A 173 0.43 11.09 -10.82
CA ARG A 173 1.07 9.84 -10.38
C ARG A 173 1.71 10.14 -9.03
N TYR A 174 1.00 9.81 -7.96
CA TYR A 174 1.46 10.08 -6.60
C TYR A 174 2.34 8.96 -6.12
N ILE A 175 3.61 9.27 -5.89
CA ILE A 175 4.59 8.45 -5.16
C ILE A 175 4.55 8.97 -3.71
N ASP A 176 3.67 8.40 -2.89
CA ASP A 176 3.20 9.02 -1.65
C ASP A 176 4.30 9.17 -0.58
N GLY A 177 5.32 8.32 -0.62
CA GLY A 177 6.54 8.42 0.17
C GLY A 177 7.31 9.73 -0.04
N GLY A 178 7.13 10.39 -1.19
CA GLY A 178 7.70 11.72 -1.44
C GLY A 178 7.02 12.86 -0.67
N PHE A 179 5.79 12.67 -0.19
CA PHE A 179 5.16 13.56 0.80
C PHE A 179 5.46 13.08 2.22
N GLY A 180 5.34 11.77 2.42
CA GLY A 180 5.79 11.05 3.59
C GLY A 180 4.67 10.33 4.32
N LEU A 181 4.63 9.01 4.18
CA LEU A 181 3.56 8.16 4.70
C LEU A 181 3.54 8.16 6.24
N GLY A 182 4.69 8.29 6.90
CA GLY A 182 4.74 8.47 8.36
C GLY A 182 4.45 9.90 8.79
N HIS A 183 4.90 10.89 8.02
CA HIS A 183 4.64 12.30 8.28
C HIS A 183 3.14 12.61 8.35
N PHE A 184 2.39 12.05 7.41
CA PHE A 184 0.94 12.17 7.31
C PHE A 184 0.20 11.06 8.08
N SER A 185 0.85 10.43 9.06
CA SER A 185 0.13 9.54 9.96
C SER A 185 -0.86 10.32 10.83
N SER A 186 -2.05 9.77 11.04
CA SER A 186 -3.13 10.42 11.79
C SER A 186 -3.40 9.73 13.12
N PRO A 187 -3.88 10.47 14.15
CA PRO A 187 -4.34 9.87 15.39
C PRO A 187 -5.45 8.85 15.14
N LEU A 188 -5.34 7.68 15.76
CA LEU A 188 -6.33 6.62 15.65
C LEU A 188 -7.47 6.88 16.63
N THR A 189 -8.68 7.03 16.09
CA THR A 189 -9.89 7.26 16.87
C THR A 189 -10.31 5.99 17.62
N HIS A 190 -10.32 6.06 18.95
CA HIS A 190 -10.65 4.94 19.81
C HIS A 190 -12.05 4.37 19.54
N GLY A 191 -12.12 3.06 19.30
CA GLY A 191 -13.38 2.36 18.99
C GLY A 191 -13.89 2.51 17.56
N VAL A 192 -13.20 3.28 16.72
CA VAL A 192 -13.47 3.41 15.28
C VAL A 192 -12.34 2.77 14.48
N ASP A 193 -11.13 3.32 14.60
CA ASP A 193 -9.98 2.85 13.83
C ASP A 193 -9.37 1.58 14.41
N CYS A 194 -9.53 1.36 15.71
CA CYS A 194 -9.17 0.11 16.40
C CYS A 194 -10.21 -0.22 17.48
N PRO A 195 -10.23 -1.47 18.00
CA PRO A 195 -11.07 -1.80 19.15
C PRO A 195 -10.84 -0.83 20.30
N TYR A 196 -11.90 -0.47 21.01
CA TYR A 196 -11.85 0.56 22.06
C TYR A 196 -10.82 0.29 23.16
N LEU A 197 -10.56 -0.99 23.46
CA LEU A 197 -9.61 -1.45 24.47
C LEU A 197 -8.21 -1.76 23.92
N ALA A 198 -7.89 -1.32 22.69
CA ALA A 198 -6.53 -1.43 22.17
C ALA A 198 -5.55 -0.59 23.01
N THR A 199 -4.27 -0.96 22.99
CA THR A 199 -3.20 -0.13 23.54
C THR A 199 -2.75 0.84 22.46
N TYR A 200 -2.82 2.14 22.72
CA TYR A 200 -2.43 3.19 21.78
C TYR A 200 -1.07 3.76 22.13
N MET A 201 -0.32 4.16 21.10
CA MET A 201 1.01 4.73 21.28
C MET A 201 1.22 5.95 20.40
N ASP A 202 1.86 6.95 21.00
CA ASP A 202 2.28 8.17 20.34
C ASP A 202 3.46 7.92 19.38
N TRP A 203 3.61 8.81 18.39
CA TRP A 203 4.77 8.87 17.52
C TRP A 203 5.38 10.28 17.53
N HIS A 204 6.70 10.36 17.65
CA HIS A 204 7.45 11.61 17.71
C HIS A 204 8.24 11.84 16.43
N PHE A 205 8.26 13.08 15.94
CA PHE A 205 8.93 13.44 14.70
C PHE A 205 9.42 14.89 14.69
N LEU A 206 10.40 15.16 13.82
CA LEU A 206 10.91 16.50 13.53
C LEU A 206 10.90 16.68 12.00
N LEU A 207 9.83 17.25 11.47
CA LEU A 207 9.64 17.48 10.03
C LEU A 207 9.11 18.90 9.81
N GLU A 208 9.72 19.62 8.86
CA GLU A 208 9.39 21.01 8.52
C GLU A 208 9.24 21.92 9.76
N SER A 209 10.04 21.67 10.79
CA SER A 209 9.96 22.28 12.11
C SER A 209 11.34 22.29 12.78
N GLN A 210 11.54 23.22 13.71
CA GLN A 210 12.71 23.24 14.60
C GLN A 210 12.42 22.53 15.93
N ASP A 211 11.15 22.36 16.28
CA ASP A 211 10.70 21.69 17.51
C ASP A 211 10.13 20.30 17.21
N PRO A 212 10.45 19.28 18.03
CA PRO A 212 9.85 17.96 17.90
C PRO A 212 8.35 18.03 18.18
N LYS A 213 7.58 17.32 17.36
CA LYS A 213 6.13 17.20 17.47
C LYS A 213 5.76 15.75 17.77
N THR A 214 4.55 15.59 18.31
CA THR A 214 3.97 14.29 18.62
C THR A 214 2.63 14.16 17.90
N ILE A 215 2.44 13.05 17.19
CA ILE A 215 1.11 12.56 16.84
C ILE A 215 0.71 11.61 17.96
N HIS A 216 -0.31 12.00 18.72
CA HIS A 216 -0.89 11.13 19.74
C HIS A 216 -1.64 9.98 19.07
N ASP A 217 -1.59 8.80 19.70
CA ASP A 217 -2.35 7.63 19.26
C ASP A 217 -2.08 7.23 17.79
N ALA A 218 -0.85 7.43 17.30
CA ALA A 218 -0.43 7.11 15.92
C ALA A 218 -0.46 5.60 15.61
N PHE A 219 -0.34 4.77 16.64
CA PHE A 219 -0.43 3.33 16.55
C PHE A 219 -1.46 2.77 17.52
N CYS A 220 -1.99 1.61 17.19
CA CYS A 220 -2.68 0.77 18.14
C CYS A 220 -2.17 -0.68 18.04
N VAL A 221 -2.09 -1.36 19.18
CA VAL A 221 -1.79 -2.79 19.29
C VAL A 221 -2.89 -3.47 20.06
N PHE A 222 -3.40 -4.58 19.53
CA PHE A 222 -4.51 -5.31 20.13
C PHE A 222 -4.49 -6.79 19.72
N GLU A 223 -5.07 -7.65 20.56
CA GLU A 223 -5.48 -8.97 20.11
C GLU A 223 -6.90 -8.91 19.56
N GLN A 224 -7.21 -9.66 18.51
CA GLN A 224 -8.53 -9.73 17.89
C GLN A 224 -8.98 -11.18 17.81
N ASN A 225 -10.15 -11.49 18.37
CA ASN A 225 -10.82 -12.77 18.10
C ASN A 225 -11.46 -12.69 16.71
N GLN A 226 -11.06 -13.61 15.82
CA GLN A 226 -11.48 -13.57 14.42
C GLN A 226 -12.91 -14.09 14.22
N GLY A 227 -13.55 -14.67 15.24
CA GLY A 227 -14.83 -15.35 15.11
C GLY A 227 -14.75 -16.62 14.25
N LEU A 228 -13.55 -17.11 13.98
CA LEU A 228 -13.26 -18.28 13.15
C LEU A 228 -12.34 -19.26 13.90
N PRO A 229 -12.49 -20.58 13.72
CA PRO A 229 -11.54 -21.53 14.23
C PRO A 229 -10.25 -21.53 13.38
N LEU A 230 -9.10 -21.39 14.02
CA LEU A 230 -7.80 -21.67 13.39
C LEU A 230 -7.77 -23.11 12.88
N ARG A 231 -8.28 -24.03 13.70
CA ARG A 231 -8.48 -25.43 13.35
C ARG A 231 -9.64 -26.01 14.13
N ARG A 232 -10.35 -26.96 13.54
CA ARG A 232 -11.28 -27.85 14.25
C ARG A 232 -11.41 -29.20 13.56
N HIS A 233 -11.69 -30.22 14.34
CA HIS A 233 -12.11 -31.52 13.85
C HIS A 233 -13.18 -32.07 14.79
N HIS A 234 -14.18 -32.72 14.19
CA HIS A 234 -15.24 -33.44 14.88
C HIS A 234 -15.31 -34.82 14.26
N SER A 235 -15.14 -35.84 15.07
CA SER A 235 -15.13 -37.23 14.63
C SER A 235 -16.30 -37.96 15.27
N ASP A 236 -17.14 -38.52 14.41
CA ASP A 236 -18.20 -39.47 14.77
C ASP A 236 -17.87 -40.91 14.31
N ILE A 237 -16.71 -41.11 13.69
CA ILE A 237 -16.33 -42.38 13.09
C ILE A 237 -15.21 -43.01 13.91
N HIS A 238 -15.42 -44.26 14.32
CA HIS A 238 -14.55 -45.09 15.18
C HIS A 238 -14.32 -44.55 16.61
N SER A 239 -13.91 -43.29 16.75
CA SER A 239 -13.73 -42.61 18.04
C SER A 239 -14.49 -41.30 18.04
N HIS A 240 -15.33 -41.10 19.06
CA HIS A 240 -16.14 -39.89 19.24
C HIS A 240 -15.35 -38.82 19.98
N TYR A 241 -14.96 -37.76 19.27
CA TYR A 241 -14.24 -36.65 19.89
C TYR A 241 -14.40 -35.33 19.12
N PHE A 242 -14.13 -34.23 19.82
CA PHE A 242 -13.97 -32.90 19.24
C PHE A 242 -12.65 -32.29 19.68
N GLY A 243 -11.94 -31.65 18.76
CA GLY A 243 -10.76 -30.83 19.06
C GLY A 243 -10.76 -29.58 18.20
N GLY A 244 -10.60 -28.42 18.81
CA GLY A 244 -10.63 -27.14 18.11
C GLY A 244 -9.84 -26.05 18.82
N LEU A 245 -9.58 -24.97 18.08
CA LEU A 245 -8.93 -23.76 18.57
C LEU A 245 -9.52 -22.57 17.80
N ALA A 246 -10.14 -21.64 18.53
CA ALA A 246 -10.54 -20.36 17.97
C ALA A 246 -9.30 -19.54 17.60
N GLU A 247 -9.33 -18.84 16.47
CA GLU A 247 -8.24 -17.97 16.06
C GLU A 247 -8.35 -16.62 16.78
N THR A 248 -7.25 -16.26 17.44
CA THR A 248 -7.04 -14.92 17.98
C THR A 248 -5.69 -14.44 17.49
N VAL A 249 -5.67 -13.30 16.82
CA VAL A 249 -4.48 -12.72 16.19
C VAL A 249 -4.00 -11.51 16.98
N LEU A 250 -2.72 -11.18 16.90
CA LEU A 250 -2.15 -9.93 17.42
C LEU A 250 -1.98 -8.96 16.24
N VAL A 251 -2.41 -7.72 16.38
CA VAL A 251 -2.38 -6.71 15.30
C VAL A 251 -1.60 -5.48 15.75
N VAL A 252 -0.78 -4.94 14.86
CA VAL A 252 -0.22 -3.59 14.94
C VAL A 252 -0.80 -2.80 13.77
N ARG A 253 -1.40 -1.65 14.05
CA ARG A 253 -2.02 -0.78 13.03
C ARG A 253 -1.50 0.65 13.13
N SER A 254 -1.39 1.29 11.98
CA SER A 254 -1.22 2.75 11.82
C SER A 254 -2.01 3.21 10.58
N VAL A 255 -2.40 4.48 10.54
CA VAL A 255 -3.11 5.08 9.40
C VAL A 255 -2.33 6.27 8.86
N SER A 256 -2.23 6.38 7.54
CA SER A 256 -1.65 7.52 6.81
C SER A 256 -2.74 8.25 6.04
N THR A 257 -3.07 9.47 6.43
CA THR A 257 -4.08 10.31 5.76
C THR A 257 -3.39 11.19 4.70
N MET A 258 -3.25 10.63 3.50
CA MET A 258 -2.59 11.26 2.35
C MET A 258 -3.58 12.07 1.53
N LEU A 259 -3.67 13.38 1.81
CA LEU A 259 -4.64 14.28 1.18
C LEU A 259 -6.07 13.75 1.34
N ASN A 260 -6.60 13.09 0.30
CA ASN A 260 -7.94 12.52 0.26
C ASN A 260 -8.01 11.09 0.80
N TYR A 261 -6.93 10.32 0.71
CA TYR A 261 -6.92 8.92 1.10
C TYR A 261 -6.58 8.74 2.56
N ASP A 262 -7.18 7.71 3.16
CA ASP A 262 -6.77 7.16 4.44
C ASP A 262 -6.28 5.73 4.18
N TYR A 263 -4.97 5.53 4.27
CA TYR A 263 -4.36 4.22 4.12
C TYR A 263 -4.22 3.55 5.48
N VAL A 264 -4.87 2.40 5.65
CA VAL A 264 -4.78 1.57 6.86
C VAL A 264 -3.77 0.47 6.62
N TRP A 265 -2.74 0.43 7.47
CA TRP A 265 -1.66 -0.53 7.40
C TRP A 265 -1.75 -1.48 8.59
N ASP A 266 -1.99 -2.77 8.33
CA ASP A 266 -1.98 -3.79 9.38
C ASP A 266 -0.83 -4.75 9.19
N MET A 267 -0.19 -5.06 10.32
CA MET A 267 0.69 -6.22 10.46
C MET A 267 0.04 -7.16 11.47
N VAL A 268 -0.39 -8.33 11.00
CA VAL A 268 -1.20 -9.30 11.74
C VAL A 268 -0.38 -10.56 12.01
N PHE A 269 -0.32 -10.98 13.26
CA PHE A 269 0.48 -12.09 13.74
C PHE A 269 -0.44 -13.22 14.21
N HIS A 270 -0.41 -14.34 13.48
CA HIS A 270 -1.28 -15.48 13.73
C HIS A 270 -0.65 -16.45 14.73
N PRO A 271 -1.44 -17.19 15.52
CA PRO A 271 -0.92 -18.13 16.52
C PRO A 271 -0.24 -19.37 15.91
N ASN A 272 -0.38 -19.60 14.60
CA ASN A 272 0.27 -20.69 13.87
C ASN A 272 1.66 -20.32 13.30
N GLY A 273 2.18 -19.12 13.60
CA GLY A 273 3.46 -18.64 13.07
C GLY A 273 3.35 -17.87 11.74
N ALA A 274 2.15 -17.69 11.18
CA ALA A 274 1.97 -16.87 9.98
C ALA A 274 1.96 -15.37 10.33
N ILE A 275 2.47 -14.57 9.39
CA ILE A 275 2.42 -13.11 9.41
C ILE A 275 1.60 -12.69 8.19
N GLU A 276 0.61 -11.84 8.40
CA GLU A 276 -0.25 -11.29 7.34
C GLU A 276 -0.08 -9.77 7.31
N VAL A 277 0.11 -9.23 6.10
CA VAL A 277 0.24 -7.79 5.86
C VAL A 277 -0.99 -7.32 5.10
N LYS A 278 -1.69 -6.30 5.62
CA LYS A 278 -2.84 -5.72 4.94
C LYS A 278 -2.64 -4.26 4.66
N PHE A 279 -3.12 -3.88 3.50
CA PHE A 279 -3.24 -2.51 3.05
C PHE A 279 -4.71 -2.29 2.66
N HIS A 280 -5.34 -1.33 3.30
CA HIS A 280 -6.68 -0.86 2.93
C HIS A 280 -6.61 0.62 2.55
N ALA A 281 -7.33 1.01 1.50
CA ALA A 281 -7.56 2.40 1.17
C ALA A 281 -9.02 2.77 1.46
N THR A 282 -9.22 3.80 2.26
CA THR A 282 -10.51 4.45 2.52
C THR A 282 -10.36 5.97 2.38
N GLY A 283 -11.26 6.75 2.97
CA GLY A 283 -11.28 8.20 2.89
C GLY A 283 -12.08 8.70 1.68
N TYR A 284 -11.71 9.86 1.18
CA TYR A 284 -12.29 10.45 -0.02
C TYR A 284 -11.57 9.99 -1.28
N ILE A 285 -12.31 9.94 -2.39
CA ILE A 285 -11.69 9.88 -3.72
C ILE A 285 -11.14 11.27 -4.09
N SER A 286 -10.07 11.28 -4.90
CA SER A 286 -9.75 12.47 -5.68
C SER A 286 -10.73 12.59 -6.85
N SER A 287 -11.21 13.79 -7.11
CA SER A 287 -12.20 14.04 -8.17
C SER A 287 -11.79 15.19 -9.07
N ALA A 288 -12.36 15.18 -10.29
CA ALA A 288 -12.26 16.25 -11.26
C ALA A 288 -13.65 16.82 -11.57
N PHE A 289 -13.69 18.04 -12.10
CA PHE A 289 -14.93 18.62 -12.62
C PHE A 289 -15.45 17.76 -13.77
N LEU A 290 -16.75 17.45 -13.74
CA LEU A 290 -17.39 16.65 -14.77
C LEU A 290 -17.62 17.49 -16.04
N PHE A 291 -16.90 17.17 -17.12
CA PHE A 291 -17.12 17.81 -18.42
C PHE A 291 -16.81 16.85 -19.58
N GLY A 292 -17.39 17.12 -20.76
CA GLY A 292 -17.07 16.43 -22.01
C GLY A 292 -17.23 14.90 -21.95
N ALA A 293 -16.32 14.18 -22.62
CA ALA A 293 -16.32 12.71 -22.68
C ALA A 293 -15.76 12.03 -21.40
N ALA A 294 -16.11 12.55 -20.23
CA ALA A 294 -15.60 12.13 -18.92
C ALA A 294 -15.77 10.63 -18.61
N ARG A 295 -16.84 10.00 -19.11
CA ARG A 295 -17.14 8.58 -18.83
C ARG A 295 -16.09 7.58 -19.31
N ARG A 296 -15.15 7.99 -20.17
CA ARG A 296 -13.98 7.17 -20.54
C ARG A 296 -12.93 7.09 -19.43
N TYR A 297 -12.99 8.01 -18.47
CA TYR A 297 -11.96 8.21 -17.44
C TYR A 297 -12.50 8.05 -16.02
N GLY A 298 -13.72 7.55 -15.85
CA GLY A 298 -14.35 7.45 -14.56
C GLY A 298 -15.87 7.50 -14.62
N ASN A 299 -16.49 7.56 -13.45
CA ASN A 299 -17.94 7.62 -13.30
C ASN A 299 -18.36 8.96 -12.69
N GLN A 300 -19.54 9.45 -13.06
CA GLN A 300 -20.15 10.56 -12.36
C GLN A 300 -20.55 10.12 -10.95
N VAL A 301 -20.11 10.86 -9.94
CA VAL A 301 -20.31 10.58 -8.51
C VAL A 301 -20.96 11.74 -7.74
N GLY A 302 -21.27 12.82 -8.46
CA GLY A 302 -21.99 14.00 -8.00
C GLY A 302 -22.46 14.82 -9.21
N GLU A 303 -23.25 15.86 -9.01
CA GLU A 303 -23.84 16.65 -10.10
C GLU A 303 -22.77 17.20 -11.08
N HIS A 304 -21.65 17.67 -10.55
CA HIS A 304 -20.51 18.18 -11.32
C HIS A 304 -19.20 17.45 -11.02
N THR A 305 -19.28 16.24 -10.48
CA THR A 305 -18.13 15.53 -9.90
C THR A 305 -17.86 14.24 -10.66
N LEU A 306 -16.67 14.12 -11.24
CA LEU A 306 -16.14 12.91 -11.86
C LEU A 306 -15.22 12.20 -10.86
N GLY A 307 -15.58 10.96 -10.51
CA GLY A 307 -14.67 10.05 -9.82
C GLY A 307 -13.70 9.46 -10.83
N THR A 308 -12.45 9.95 -10.82
CA THR A 308 -11.43 9.60 -11.81
C THR A 308 -10.83 8.23 -11.58
N ILE A 309 -10.65 7.45 -12.65
CA ILE A 309 -10.02 6.13 -12.62
C ILE A 309 -8.57 6.22 -12.14
N HIS A 310 -8.15 5.25 -11.34
CA HIS A 310 -6.77 5.13 -10.88
C HIS A 310 -6.45 3.68 -10.47
N THR A 311 -5.16 3.38 -10.38
CA THR A 311 -4.65 2.15 -9.74
C THR A 311 -4.07 2.49 -8.38
N HIS A 312 -4.09 1.52 -7.47
CA HIS A 312 -3.31 1.56 -6.23
C HIS A 312 -2.27 0.45 -6.25
N SER A 313 -1.03 0.79 -5.91
CA SER A 313 0.05 -0.16 -5.67
C SER A 313 0.75 0.19 -4.37
N ALA A 314 1.18 -0.83 -3.62
CA ALA A 314 2.02 -0.65 -2.45
C ALA A 314 3.18 -1.65 -2.52
N HIS A 315 4.37 -1.23 -2.13
CA HIS A 315 5.56 -2.06 -2.13
C HIS A 315 6.00 -2.36 -0.71
N PHE A 316 6.36 -3.62 -0.44
CA PHE A 316 6.80 -4.08 0.87
C PHE A 316 8.15 -4.77 0.73
N LYS A 317 9.06 -4.46 1.66
CA LYS A 317 10.31 -5.19 1.85
C LYS A 317 10.08 -6.27 2.90
N VAL A 318 10.48 -7.49 2.59
CA VAL A 318 10.37 -8.66 3.48
C VAL A 318 11.75 -9.33 3.58
N ASP A 319 12.53 -8.93 4.58
CA ASP A 319 13.85 -9.49 4.87
C ASP A 319 13.69 -10.73 5.77
N LEU A 320 13.50 -11.90 5.14
CA LEU A 320 13.28 -13.17 5.83
C LEU A 320 14.60 -13.82 6.25
N ASP A 321 14.63 -14.32 7.48
CA ASP A 321 15.69 -15.14 8.05
C ASP A 321 15.14 -16.55 8.30
N ALA A 322 14.65 -17.23 7.26
CA ALA A 322 13.83 -18.45 7.39
C ALA A 322 14.64 -19.65 7.91
N GLY A 323 14.74 -19.81 9.24
CA GLY A 323 15.54 -20.87 9.87
C GLY A 323 17.04 -20.58 9.85
N GLY A 324 17.42 -19.31 9.70
CA GLY A 324 18.81 -18.86 9.55
C GLY A 324 18.93 -17.80 8.46
N LEU A 325 20.12 -17.22 8.37
CA LEU A 325 20.43 -16.11 7.47
C LEU A 325 20.59 -16.53 6.01
N GLU A 326 21.20 -17.70 5.76
CA GLU A 326 21.38 -18.24 4.41
C GLU A 326 20.08 -18.90 3.95
N ASN A 327 19.46 -18.34 2.90
CA ASN A 327 18.20 -18.83 2.36
C ASN A 327 18.29 -19.15 0.86
N TRP A 328 17.40 -20.02 0.40
CA TRP A 328 17.21 -20.44 -0.99
C TRP A 328 15.75 -20.22 -1.38
N VAL A 329 15.52 -19.87 -2.65
CA VAL A 329 14.17 -19.65 -3.16
C VAL A 329 13.67 -20.90 -3.88
N TRP A 330 12.58 -21.47 -3.38
CA TRP A 330 11.95 -22.65 -3.95
C TRP A 330 10.60 -22.30 -4.56
N ALA A 331 10.38 -22.82 -5.76
CA ALA A 331 9.12 -22.81 -6.48
C ALA A 331 8.55 -24.22 -6.55
N GLU A 332 7.41 -24.44 -5.93
CA GLU A 332 6.63 -25.67 -6.07
C GLU A 332 5.28 -25.41 -6.75
N ASP A 333 4.87 -26.37 -7.57
CA ASP A 333 3.59 -26.35 -8.26
C ASP A 333 3.07 -27.77 -8.49
N MET A 334 2.07 -27.91 -9.35
CA MET A 334 1.41 -29.17 -9.67
C MET A 334 1.45 -29.47 -11.17
N ALA A 335 1.60 -30.74 -11.51
CA ALA A 335 1.47 -31.25 -12.88
C ALA A 335 0.75 -32.59 -12.90
N PHE A 336 0.17 -32.94 -14.04
CA PHE A 336 -0.38 -34.27 -14.28
C PHE A 336 0.47 -35.01 -15.29
N ASP A 337 0.82 -36.25 -14.96
CA ASP A 337 1.42 -37.18 -15.91
C ASP A 337 0.39 -38.27 -16.25
N LEU A 338 0.18 -38.53 -17.55
CA LEU A 338 -0.62 -39.67 -17.99
C LEU A 338 0.19 -40.96 -17.80
N THR A 339 -0.34 -41.91 -17.04
CA THR A 339 0.34 -43.17 -16.74
C THR A 339 -0.61 -44.36 -16.70
N SER A 340 -0.08 -45.57 -16.96
CA SER A 340 -0.84 -46.81 -16.77
C SER A 340 -1.15 -47.04 -15.29
N VAL A 341 -2.35 -47.54 -14.99
CA VAL A 341 -2.75 -47.89 -13.64
C VAL A 341 -1.93 -49.10 -13.17
N PRO A 342 -1.13 -49.00 -12.08
CA PRO A 342 -0.19 -50.06 -11.70
C PRO A 342 -0.82 -51.44 -11.44
N TRP A 343 -2.07 -51.48 -10.95
CA TRP A 343 -2.82 -52.72 -10.71
C TRP A 343 -3.75 -53.13 -11.85
N SER A 344 -3.82 -52.35 -12.93
CA SER A 344 -4.59 -52.64 -14.14
C SER A 344 -4.00 -51.94 -15.36
N PRO A 345 -2.87 -52.45 -15.90
CA PRO A 345 -2.05 -51.70 -16.87
C PRO A 345 -2.74 -51.30 -18.19
N GLU A 346 -3.86 -51.97 -18.53
CA GLU A 346 -4.72 -51.65 -19.68
C GLU A 346 -5.43 -50.30 -19.55
N HIS A 347 -5.56 -49.77 -18.33
CA HIS A 347 -6.20 -48.50 -18.05
C HIS A 347 -5.17 -47.39 -17.83
N GLN A 348 -5.54 -46.16 -18.18
CA GLN A 348 -4.75 -44.95 -17.98
C GLN A 348 -5.33 -44.08 -16.86
N ILE A 349 -4.48 -43.34 -16.15
CA ILE A 349 -4.87 -42.38 -15.11
C ILE A 349 -4.02 -41.11 -15.21
N GLN A 350 -4.64 -39.97 -14.89
CA GLN A 350 -3.94 -38.69 -14.73
C GLN A 350 -3.33 -38.64 -13.32
N ARG A 351 -2.03 -38.90 -13.21
CA ARG A 351 -1.33 -38.89 -11.93
C ARG A 351 -0.90 -37.47 -11.58
N LEU A 352 -1.51 -36.90 -10.54
CA LEU A 352 -1.06 -35.64 -9.98
C LEU A 352 0.33 -35.82 -9.33
N ARG A 353 1.24 -34.89 -9.60
CA ARG A 353 2.54 -34.78 -8.92
C ARG A 353 2.87 -33.34 -8.56
N VAL A 354 3.77 -33.20 -7.59
CA VAL A 354 4.40 -31.93 -7.24
C VAL A 354 5.56 -31.68 -8.21
N THR A 355 5.70 -30.44 -8.68
CA THR A 355 6.92 -29.95 -9.32
C THR A 355 7.72 -29.16 -8.30
N GLN A 356 9.04 -29.26 -8.33
CA GLN A 356 9.93 -28.47 -7.48
C GLN A 356 11.03 -27.88 -8.35
N LYS A 357 11.31 -26.60 -8.19
CA LYS A 357 12.38 -25.89 -8.88
C LYS A 357 13.06 -24.95 -7.88
N LEU A 358 14.37 -25.11 -7.74
CA LEU A 358 15.21 -24.12 -7.08
C LEU A 358 15.44 -22.94 -8.05
N LEU A 359 15.25 -21.72 -7.57
CA LEU A 359 15.55 -20.50 -8.31
C LEU A 359 16.91 -19.99 -7.83
N GLU A 360 17.88 -19.91 -8.74
CA GLU A 360 19.28 -19.68 -8.39
C GLU A 360 19.73 -18.24 -8.57
N THR A 361 19.03 -17.46 -9.38
CA THR A 361 19.34 -16.03 -9.67
C THR A 361 18.15 -15.12 -9.41
N GLU A 362 18.43 -13.84 -9.24
CA GLU A 362 17.42 -12.80 -9.02
C GLU A 362 16.38 -12.74 -10.14
N GLU A 363 16.77 -12.87 -11.42
CA GLU A 363 15.85 -12.86 -12.57
C GLU A 363 14.90 -14.05 -12.54
N GLN A 364 15.38 -15.21 -12.11
CA GLN A 364 14.52 -16.39 -11.97
C GLN A 364 13.48 -16.22 -10.86
N ALA A 365 13.81 -15.42 -9.85
CA ALA A 365 12.97 -15.09 -8.71
C ALA A 365 12.25 -13.73 -8.83
N ALA A 366 12.31 -13.09 -10.00
CA ALA A 366 11.59 -11.87 -10.32
C ALA A 366 10.36 -12.17 -11.20
N PHE A 367 9.17 -11.90 -10.67
CA PHE A 367 7.90 -12.22 -11.31
C PHE A 367 7.17 -10.93 -11.72
N PRO A 368 7.13 -10.59 -13.03
CA PRO A 368 6.40 -9.42 -13.51
C PRO A 368 4.89 -9.52 -13.29
N LEU A 369 4.22 -8.37 -13.20
CA LEU A 369 2.76 -8.28 -13.25
C LEU A 369 2.21 -8.87 -14.55
N GLY A 370 1.09 -9.59 -14.44
CA GLY A 370 0.46 -10.31 -15.56
C GLY A 370 1.14 -11.62 -15.95
N GLY A 371 2.33 -11.92 -15.41
CA GLY A 371 3.00 -13.20 -15.59
C GLY A 371 2.46 -14.31 -14.68
N THR A 372 2.76 -15.56 -15.03
CA THR A 372 2.50 -16.71 -14.16
C THR A 372 3.53 -16.75 -13.03
N HIS A 373 3.07 -16.86 -11.79
CA HIS A 373 3.93 -17.13 -10.64
C HIS A 373 3.62 -18.52 -10.06
N PRO A 374 4.58 -19.18 -9.38
CA PRO A 374 4.35 -20.48 -8.74
C PRO A 374 3.24 -20.40 -7.70
N ARG A 375 2.47 -21.48 -7.54
CA ARG A 375 1.48 -21.59 -6.46
C ARG A 375 2.14 -21.58 -5.07
N TYR A 376 3.31 -22.19 -4.94
CA TYR A 376 4.11 -22.21 -3.73
C TYR A 376 5.47 -21.60 -4.01
N LEU A 377 5.67 -20.37 -3.53
CA LEU A 377 6.97 -19.71 -3.55
C LEU A 377 7.41 -19.46 -2.10
N TYR A 378 8.56 -19.98 -1.72
CA TYR A 378 9.04 -19.88 -0.34
C TYR A 378 10.56 -19.71 -0.28
N LEU A 379 11.00 -19.00 0.75
CA LEU A 379 12.41 -18.94 1.14
C LEU A 379 12.65 -20.01 2.20
N ALA A 380 13.72 -20.79 2.04
CA ALA A 380 14.06 -21.85 2.96
C ALA A 380 15.53 -21.88 3.30
N SER A 381 15.87 -22.31 4.51
CA SER A 381 17.22 -22.60 4.95
C SER A 381 17.70 -23.98 4.46
N ASN A 382 19.01 -24.22 4.50
CA ASN A 382 19.61 -25.55 4.37
C ASN A 382 19.29 -26.49 5.54
N HIS A 383 18.79 -25.95 6.66
CA HIS A 383 18.35 -26.75 7.80
C HIS A 383 17.02 -27.42 7.50
N SER A 384 16.98 -28.74 7.69
CA SER A 384 15.75 -29.52 7.54
C SER A 384 14.94 -29.57 8.83
N ASN A 385 13.63 -29.72 8.69
CA ASN A 385 12.75 -30.12 9.78
C ASN A 385 12.99 -31.59 10.16
N LYS A 386 12.30 -32.07 11.19
CA LYS A 386 12.38 -33.46 11.71
C LYS A 386 12.19 -34.54 10.63
N TRP A 387 11.55 -34.21 9.51
CA TRP A 387 11.19 -35.13 8.44
C TRP A 387 12.10 -35.00 7.21
N GLY A 388 13.15 -34.18 7.28
CA GLY A 388 14.12 -34.02 6.20
C GLY A 388 13.79 -32.94 5.16
N HIS A 389 12.64 -32.27 5.25
CA HIS A 389 12.29 -31.18 4.34
C HIS A 389 12.92 -29.85 4.80
N PRO A 390 13.40 -29.00 3.87
CA PRO A 390 13.99 -27.71 4.23
C PRO A 390 12.96 -26.84 4.98
N ARG A 391 13.40 -26.19 6.04
CA ARG A 391 12.54 -25.27 6.82
C ARG A 391 12.36 -23.99 6.00
N GLY A 392 11.12 -23.59 5.73
CA GLY A 392 10.86 -22.41 4.90
C GLY A 392 9.61 -21.63 5.28
N TYR A 393 9.60 -20.37 4.84
CA TYR A 393 8.48 -19.45 4.93
C TYR A 393 7.96 -19.13 3.53
N ARG A 394 6.68 -19.43 3.31
CA ARG A 394 6.00 -19.17 2.03
C ARG A 394 5.50 -17.75 1.96
N ILE A 395 5.72 -17.11 0.82
CA ILE A 395 5.11 -15.82 0.48
C ILE A 395 3.86 -16.11 -0.36
N GLN A 396 2.70 -15.72 0.15
CA GLN A 396 1.44 -15.80 -0.57
C GLN A 396 0.90 -14.39 -0.79
N MET A 397 0.84 -13.97 -2.05
CA MET A 397 0.37 -12.64 -2.42
C MET A 397 -1.15 -12.62 -2.56
N LEU A 398 -1.78 -11.56 -2.06
CA LEU A 398 -3.19 -11.24 -2.28
C LEU A 398 -3.25 -9.88 -2.97
N SER A 399 -3.34 -9.89 -4.30
CA SER A 399 -3.33 -8.67 -5.10
C SER A 399 -4.27 -8.78 -6.28
N PHE A 400 -4.93 -7.66 -6.58
CA PHE A 400 -5.71 -7.44 -7.79
C PHE A 400 -5.10 -6.25 -8.56
N ALA A 401 -3.78 -6.27 -8.71
CA ALA A 401 -3.01 -5.18 -9.28
C ALA A 401 -3.55 -4.78 -10.67
N GLY A 402 -3.63 -3.46 -10.89
CA GLY A 402 -3.90 -2.89 -12.21
C GLY A 402 -2.70 -3.08 -13.14
N GLU A 403 -2.89 -2.70 -14.41
CA GLU A 403 -1.78 -2.67 -15.36
C GLU A 403 -0.72 -1.65 -14.92
N PRO A 404 0.57 -2.01 -14.89
CA PRO A 404 1.63 -1.07 -14.55
C PRO A 404 1.75 0.03 -15.60
N LEU A 405 2.37 1.16 -15.22
CA LEU A 405 2.70 2.18 -16.21
C LEU A 405 3.61 1.57 -17.30
N PRO A 406 3.38 1.88 -18.59
CA PRO A 406 4.21 1.34 -19.67
C PRO A 406 5.69 1.68 -19.51
N ARG A 407 6.56 0.69 -19.76
CA ARG A 407 8.03 0.83 -19.68
C ARG A 407 8.63 1.90 -20.60
N ASN A 408 7.92 2.28 -21.66
CA ASN A 408 8.34 3.34 -22.57
C ASN A 408 8.07 4.75 -22.00
N SER A 409 7.35 4.84 -20.88
CA SER A 409 7.16 6.09 -20.18
C SER A 409 8.45 6.51 -19.49
N SER A 410 8.87 7.75 -19.69
CA SER A 410 10.13 8.28 -19.14
C SER A 410 10.16 8.39 -17.62
N MET A 411 9.02 8.26 -16.93
CA MET A 411 8.89 8.35 -15.47
C MET A 411 8.81 6.99 -14.78
N GLU A 412 8.63 5.91 -15.54
CA GLU A 412 8.29 4.60 -14.97
C GLU A 412 9.42 4.04 -14.09
N ARG A 413 10.68 4.36 -14.39
CA ARG A 413 11.86 3.99 -13.60
C ARG A 413 11.79 4.44 -12.12
N ALA A 414 11.04 5.49 -11.79
CA ALA A 414 10.91 6.00 -10.43
C ALA A 414 10.09 5.12 -9.48
N PHE A 415 9.33 4.18 -10.02
CA PHE A 415 8.52 3.22 -9.28
C PHE A 415 8.56 1.87 -10.01
N SER A 416 9.76 1.48 -10.45
CA SER A 416 9.99 0.30 -11.26
C SER A 416 9.60 -1.01 -10.57
N TRP A 417 9.60 -1.03 -9.22
CA TRP A 417 9.00 -2.07 -8.39
C TRP A 417 7.54 -2.35 -8.76
N GLY A 418 6.80 -1.34 -9.23
CA GLY A 418 5.40 -1.44 -9.62
C GLY A 418 5.16 -2.34 -10.83
N ARG A 419 6.21 -2.84 -11.50
CA ARG A 419 6.11 -3.84 -12.59
C ARG A 419 6.17 -5.28 -12.10
N TYR A 420 6.48 -5.51 -10.83
CA TYR A 420 6.70 -6.85 -10.29
C TYR A 420 5.61 -7.19 -9.27
N GLN A 421 5.15 -8.44 -9.31
CA GLN A 421 4.35 -9.02 -8.23
C GLN A 421 5.23 -9.27 -7.00
N LEU A 422 6.41 -9.83 -7.28
CA LEU A 422 7.43 -10.18 -6.30
C LEU A 422 8.77 -10.27 -7.01
N ALA A 423 9.83 -9.82 -6.33
CA ALA A 423 11.20 -10.11 -6.68
C ALA A 423 11.96 -10.50 -5.41
N VAL A 424 12.90 -11.44 -5.54
CA VAL A 424 13.85 -11.77 -4.47
C VAL A 424 15.22 -11.28 -4.92
N THR A 425 15.84 -10.45 -4.10
CA THR A 425 17.17 -9.90 -4.34
C THR A 425 18.08 -10.25 -3.17
N GLN A 426 19.39 -10.14 -3.36
CA GLN A 426 20.30 -10.18 -2.23
C GLN A 426 20.08 -8.98 -1.29
N ARG A 427 20.09 -9.20 0.03
CA ARG A 427 20.08 -8.09 0.99
C ARG A 427 21.42 -7.37 0.96
N LYS A 428 21.40 -6.07 0.69
CA LYS A 428 22.58 -5.19 0.74
C LYS A 428 22.27 -3.92 1.53
N GLU A 429 23.21 -3.44 2.34
CA GLU A 429 23.09 -2.13 3.01
C GLU A 429 23.03 -0.97 2.01
N GLY A 430 23.63 -1.14 0.82
CA GLY A 430 23.53 -0.20 -0.29
C GLY A 430 22.18 -0.17 -1.00
N GLU A 431 21.29 -1.13 -0.71
CA GLU A 431 19.95 -1.26 -1.29
C GLU A 431 18.87 -1.23 -0.18
N PRO A 432 18.86 -0.21 0.71
CA PRO A 432 18.05 -0.25 1.92
C PRO A 432 16.56 -0.01 1.67
N SER A 433 16.24 0.68 0.57
CA SER A 433 14.90 1.08 0.17
C SER A 433 14.74 0.96 -1.34
N SER A 434 13.57 0.57 -1.79
CA SER A 434 13.19 0.43 -3.22
C SER A 434 12.60 1.71 -3.83
N THR A 435 12.47 2.76 -3.03
CA THR A 435 12.02 4.10 -3.43
C THR A 435 12.89 5.16 -2.75
N SER A 436 12.67 6.42 -3.09
CA SER A 436 13.24 7.58 -2.42
C SER A 436 12.24 8.72 -2.38
N ILE A 437 12.34 9.53 -1.33
CA ILE A 437 11.51 10.74 -1.13
C ILE A 437 11.64 11.72 -2.30
N TYR A 438 12.76 11.66 -3.01
CA TYR A 438 13.07 12.53 -4.13
C TYR A 438 12.46 12.06 -5.46
N ASN A 439 12.07 10.78 -5.58
CA ASN A 439 11.51 10.22 -6.81
C ASN A 439 10.20 10.91 -7.24
N LEU A 440 9.40 11.41 -6.30
CA LEU A 440 8.12 12.08 -6.58
C LEU A 440 8.28 13.33 -7.47
N ASN A 441 9.27 14.16 -7.18
CA ASN A 441 9.41 15.46 -7.85
C ASN A 441 10.32 15.39 -9.09
N ASP A 442 11.20 14.38 -9.18
CA ASP A 442 11.97 14.10 -10.39
C ASP A 442 11.96 12.60 -10.72
N PRO A 443 10.83 12.05 -11.20
CA PRO A 443 10.75 10.63 -11.55
C PRO A 443 11.48 10.30 -12.86
N TRP A 444 11.95 11.29 -13.61
CA TRP A 444 12.67 11.09 -14.87
C TRP A 444 14.15 10.78 -14.64
N THR A 445 14.70 11.27 -13.52
CA THR A 445 16.03 10.93 -13.04
C THR A 445 15.91 10.41 -11.60
N PRO A 446 15.35 9.20 -11.43
CA PRO A 446 15.02 8.71 -10.11
C PRO A 446 16.28 8.55 -9.24
N THR A 447 16.16 8.89 -7.97
CA THR A 447 17.24 8.68 -6.99
C THR A 447 17.44 7.21 -6.68
N VAL A 448 16.36 6.43 -6.70
CA VAL A 448 16.38 4.98 -6.56
C VAL A 448 15.56 4.38 -7.70
N ASP A 449 16.16 3.45 -8.43
CA ASP A 449 15.47 2.59 -9.39
C ASP A 449 15.59 1.14 -8.91
N PHE A 450 14.47 0.55 -8.50
CA PHE A 450 14.43 -0.81 -7.98
C PHE A 450 14.93 -1.86 -8.99
N THR A 451 14.87 -1.60 -10.30
CA THR A 451 15.39 -2.56 -11.29
C THR A 451 16.89 -2.70 -11.26
N ASP A 452 17.62 -1.75 -10.68
CA ASP A 452 19.06 -1.86 -10.48
C ASP A 452 19.42 -2.95 -9.45
N PHE A 453 18.46 -3.37 -8.61
CA PHE A 453 18.65 -4.41 -7.60
C PHE A 453 18.53 -5.82 -8.16
N ILE A 454 17.98 -5.98 -9.39
CA ILE A 454 17.86 -7.27 -10.07
C ILE A 454 18.93 -7.29 -11.16
N ASN A 455 20.10 -7.82 -10.82
CA ASN A 455 21.31 -7.66 -11.63
C ASN A 455 22.09 -8.98 -11.86
N ASN A 456 21.36 -10.09 -11.88
CA ASN A 456 21.82 -11.44 -12.16
C ASN A 456 22.79 -12.01 -11.14
N GLU A 457 22.66 -11.53 -9.90
CA GLU A 457 23.29 -12.13 -8.74
C GLU A 457 22.60 -13.44 -8.34
N THR A 458 23.31 -14.27 -7.59
CA THR A 458 22.74 -15.51 -7.07
C THR A 458 21.83 -15.24 -5.88
N VAL A 459 20.73 -15.98 -5.74
CA VAL A 459 19.86 -15.96 -4.53
C VAL A 459 19.93 -17.29 -3.76
N ALA A 460 20.89 -18.14 -4.10
CA ALA A 460 21.04 -19.46 -3.50
C ALA A 460 22.04 -19.42 -2.32
N GLY A 461 21.53 -19.57 -1.10
CA GLY A 461 22.37 -19.66 0.11
C GLY A 461 23.08 -18.37 0.46
N THR A 462 22.50 -17.23 0.08
CA THR A 462 23.14 -15.93 0.28
C THR A 462 22.81 -15.34 1.64
N TRP A 463 23.84 -14.80 2.29
CA TRP A 463 23.75 -13.80 3.35
C TRP A 463 25.02 -12.94 3.31
N TRP A 464 24.88 -11.62 3.39
CA TRP A 464 26.03 -10.72 3.50
C TRP A 464 26.10 -10.11 4.90
N PRO A 465 27.16 -10.42 5.67
CA PRO A 465 27.59 -9.59 6.78
C PRO A 465 28.28 -8.35 6.19
N GLY A 466 27.52 -7.29 5.92
CA GLY A 466 28.07 -6.00 5.53
C GLY A 466 27.63 -4.94 6.51
#